data_AF-A0AAV6TMT8-F1
#
_entry.id   AF-A0AAV6TMT8-F1
#
_cell.length_a   1.000
_cell.length_b   1.000
_cell.length_c   1.000
_cell.angle_alpha   90.00
_cell.angle_beta   90.00
_cell.angle_gamma   90.00
#
_symmetry.space_group_name_H-M   'P 1'
#
loop_
_entity.id
_entity.type
_entity.pdbx_description
1 polymer ?
#
loop_
_entity_poly.entity_id
_entity_poly.type
_entity_poly.pdbx_seq_one_letter_code
_entity_poly.pdbx_strand_id
1 'polypeptide(L)' 'MKKLRVRYGYFAPFCTPKLGTDSAFGGTIKDILELMKIFINNFDYVATIQPDGAFGAKLPNGSFTGMIQSMVENGL' A
#
# COMPACT_ATOMS: atom_id res chain seq x y z
N MET A 1 3.49 19.35 2.63
CA MET A 1 3.21 18.19 1.77
C MET A 1 2.75 17.03 2.65
N LYS A 2 1.53 16.53 2.48
CA LYS A 2 1.02 15.40 3.29
C LYS A 2 1.53 14.11 2.66
N LYS A 3 2.32 13.34 3.38
CA LYS A 3 2.83 12.06 2.90
C LYS A 3 1.80 10.96 3.15
N LEU A 4 1.26 10.38 2.10
CA LEU A 4 0.27 9.32 2.19
C LEU A 4 0.93 7.98 2.50
N ARG A 5 0.25 7.13 3.27
CA ARG A 5 0.73 5.77 3.51
C ARG A 5 0.17 4.85 2.43
N VAL A 6 1.04 4.28 1.61
CA VAL A 6 0.69 3.24 0.64
C VAL A 6 1.04 1.89 1.25
N ARG A 7 0.01 1.13 1.61
CA ARG A 7 0.15 -0.21 2.16
C ARG A 7 0.14 -1.23 1.03
N TYR A 8 1.03 -2.21 1.07
CA TYR A 8 1.19 -3.15 -0.04
C TYR A 8 1.43 -4.59 0.41
N GLY A 9 1.10 -5.54 -0.47
CA GLY A 9 1.43 -6.97 -0.35
C GLY A 9 2.13 -7.47 -1.62
N TYR A 10 2.72 -8.66 -1.57
CA TYR A 10 3.33 -9.28 -2.75
C TYR A 10 2.26 -9.65 -3.77
N PHE A 11 2.37 -9.10 -4.98
CA PHE A 11 1.49 -9.42 -6.09
C PHE A 11 2.23 -9.21 -7.41
N ALA A 12 3.03 -10.18 -7.83
CA ALA A 12 3.80 -10.08 -9.06
C ALA A 12 2.91 -10.11 -10.32
N PRO A 13 3.26 -9.34 -11.38
CA PRO A 13 4.41 -8.43 -11.49
C PRO A 13 4.13 -7.00 -10.95
N PHE A 14 2.94 -6.74 -10.41
CA PHE A 14 2.45 -5.40 -10.10
C PHE A 14 3.11 -4.77 -8.88
N CYS A 15 3.33 -5.56 -7.82
CA CYS A 15 3.96 -5.12 -6.58
C CYS A 15 4.91 -6.22 -6.07
N THR A 16 6.19 -5.91 -6.02
CA THR A 16 7.23 -6.85 -5.57
C THR A 16 8.00 -6.21 -4.43
N PRO A 17 7.97 -6.76 -3.19
CA PRO A 17 8.78 -6.25 -2.10
C PRO A 17 10.24 -6.22 -2.50
N LYS A 18 10.94 -5.14 -2.16
CA LYS A 18 12.38 -5.08 -2.33
C LYS A 18 13.02 -5.86 -1.18
N LEU A 19 13.77 -6.91 -1.51
CA LEU A 19 14.49 -7.72 -0.52
C LEU A 19 15.30 -6.82 0.43
N GLY A 20 15.15 -7.06 1.74
CA GLY A 20 15.85 -6.33 2.79
C GLY A 20 15.22 -5.00 3.20
N THR A 21 14.03 -4.64 2.72
CA THR A 21 13.30 -3.45 3.20
C THR A 21 11.78 -3.60 3.14
N ASP A 22 11.11 -3.21 4.22
CA ASP A 22 9.65 -3.16 4.30
C ASP A 22 9.07 -1.88 3.69
N SER A 23 9.92 -0.90 3.37
CA SER A 23 9.55 0.44 2.93
C SER A 23 9.80 0.70 1.44
N ALA A 24 10.08 -0.34 0.65
CA ALA A 24 10.20 -0.21 -0.80
C ALA A 24 9.68 -1.45 -1.53
N PHE A 25 9.02 -1.20 -2.66
CA PHE A 25 8.61 -2.24 -3.62
C PHE A 25 8.96 -1.81 -5.04
N GLY A 26 9.09 -2.79 -5.94
CA GLY A 26 9.10 -2.61 -7.39
C GLY A 26 7.79 -3.08 -8.03
N GLY A 27 7.82 -3.24 -9.35
CA GLY A 27 6.65 -3.60 -10.15
C GLY A 27 5.91 -2.38 -10.68
N THR A 28 4.94 -2.62 -11.56
CA THR A 28 4.24 -1.57 -12.32
C THR A 28 3.60 -0.50 -11.42
N ILE A 29 3.18 -0.84 -10.19
CA ILE A 29 2.57 0.13 -9.28
C ILE A 29 3.56 1.20 -8.80
N LYS A 30 4.86 0.86 -8.70
CA LYS A 30 5.89 1.84 -8.37
C LYS A 30 5.95 2.93 -9.43
N ASP A 31 5.96 2.54 -10.70
CA ASP A 31 6.07 3.50 -11.81
C ASP A 31 4.84 4.42 -11.86
N ILE A 32 3.64 3.88 -11.61
CA ILE A 32 2.41 4.68 -11.48
C ILE A 32 2.52 5.69 -10.34
N LEU A 33 2.98 5.28 -9.15
CA LEU A 33 3.12 6.19 -8.00
C LEU A 33 4.20 7.25 -8.20
N GLU A 34 5.29 6.94 -8.91
CA GLU A 34 6.28 7.94 -9.29
C GLU A 34 5.73 8.92 -10.35
N LEU A 35 4.90 8.48 -11.31
CA LEU A 35 4.19 9.38 -12.21
C LEU A 35 3.18 10.27 -11.44
N MET A 36 2.49 9.73 -10.44
CA MET A 36 1.58 10.51 -9.59
C MET A 36 2.31 11.64 -8.85
N LYS A 37 3.55 11.43 -8.38
CA LYS A 37 4.37 12.50 -7.78
C LYS A 37 4.64 13.66 -8.74
N ILE A 38 4.72 13.39 -10.04
CA ILE A 38 4.97 14.40 -11.09
C ILE A 38 3.67 15.17 -11.38
N PHE A 39 2.54 14.47 -11.55
CA PHE A 39 1.31 15.07 -12.06
C PHE A 39 0.33 15.55 -11.00
N ILE A 40 0.39 15.01 -9.78
CA ILE A 40 -0.50 15.37 -8.69
C ILE A 40 0.23 16.29 -7.73
N ASN A 41 -0.20 17.56 -7.72
CA ASN A 41 0.38 18.54 -6.81
C ASN A 41 0.23 18.08 -5.35
N ASN A 42 1.31 18.21 -4.58
CA ASN A 42 1.41 17.77 -3.18
C ASN A 42 1.21 16.27 -2.92
N PHE A 43 1.37 15.40 -3.92
CA PHE A 43 1.40 13.96 -3.72
C PHE A 43 2.81 13.47 -3.35
N ASP A 44 2.94 12.85 -2.18
CA ASP A 44 4.10 12.04 -1.80
C ASP A 44 3.61 10.83 -0.98
N TYR A 45 4.39 9.76 -0.92
CA TYR A 45 4.01 8.54 -0.23
C TYR A 45 5.15 7.86 0.55
N VAL A 46 4.78 7.09 1.57
CA VAL A 46 5.62 6.06 2.20
C VAL A 46 5.01 4.70 1.89
N ALA A 47 5.80 3.79 1.35
CA ALA A 47 5.41 2.40 1.21
C ALA A 47 5.54 1.68 2.54
N THR A 48 4.58 0.82 2.88
CA THR A 48 4.63 -0.03 4.08
C THR A 48 4.06 -1.39 3.78
N ILE A 49 4.85 -2.45 3.99
CA ILE A 49 4.37 -3.81 3.78
C ILE A 49 3.23 -4.15 4.74
N GLN A 50 2.26 -4.92 4.26
CA GLN A 50 1.21 -5.47 5.08
C GLN A 50 1.75 -6.63 5.94
N PRO A 51 1.72 -6.53 7.29
CA PRO A 51 2.34 -7.53 8.18
C PRO A 51 1.80 -8.95 8.00
N ASP A 52 0.48 -9.09 7.80
CA ASP A 52 -0.17 -10.39 7.59
C ASP A 52 -0.17 -10.84 6.13
N GLY A 53 0.37 -10.02 5.21
CA GLY A 53 0.37 -10.27 3.77
C GLY A 53 -1.02 -10.36 3.12
N ALA A 54 -2.11 -10.08 3.84
CA ALA A 54 -3.47 -10.28 3.34
C ALA A 54 -4.03 -9.02 2.69
N PHE A 55 -4.73 -9.17 1.56
CA PHE A 55 -5.50 -8.07 0.96
C PHE A 55 -6.63 -7.63 1.89
N GLY A 56 -7.39 -8.60 2.38
CA GLY A 56 -8.47 -8.40 3.34
C GLY A 56 -9.71 -9.20 2.96
N ALA A 57 -10.44 -9.64 3.98
CA ALA A 57 -11.74 -10.29 3.87
C ALA A 57 -12.69 -9.69 4.89
N LYS A 58 -13.99 -9.63 4.54
CA LYS A 58 -15.03 -9.23 5.49
C LYS A 58 -15.31 -10.38 6.45
N LEU A 59 -15.32 -10.08 7.73
CA LEU A 59 -15.63 -11.03 8.80
C LEU A 59 -17.14 -11.02 9.12
N PRO A 60 -17.68 -12.09 9.75
CA PRO A 60 -19.11 -12.16 10.11
C PRO A 60 -19.57 -11.02 11.03
N ASN A 61 -18.66 -10.48 11.85
CA ASN A 61 -18.93 -9.33 12.72
C ASN A 61 -18.91 -7.97 11.98
N GLY A 62 -18.74 -7.97 10.65
CA GLY A 62 -18.74 -6.77 9.81
C GLY A 62 -17.39 -6.06 9.67
N SER A 63 -16.39 -6.41 10.47
CA SER A 63 -15.02 -5.89 10.34
C SER A 63 -14.28 -6.52 9.15
N PHE A 64 -13.08 -6.02 8.85
CA PHE A 64 -12.23 -6.55 7.79
C PHE A 64 -10.92 -7.11 8.35
N THR A 65 -10.16 -7.80 7.51
CA THR A 65 -8.75 -8.17 7.76
C THR A 65 -7.81 -7.44 6.79
N GLY A 66 -6.50 -7.65 6.94
CA GLY A 66 -5.50 -7.28 5.94
C GLY A 66 -5.40 -5.77 5.67
N MET A 67 -5.06 -5.45 4.42
CA MET A 67 -4.94 -4.07 3.94
C MET A 67 -6.25 -3.29 4.03
N ILE A 68 -7.41 -3.94 3.81
CA ILE A 68 -8.72 -3.26 3.93
C ILE A 68 -8.94 -2.78 5.37
N GLN A 69 -8.71 -3.63 6.37
CA GLN A 69 -8.83 -3.23 7.77
C GLN A 69 -7.87 -2.11 8.14
N SER A 70 -6.63 -2.18 7.63
CA SER A 70 -5.65 -1.12 7.83
C SER A 70 -6.10 0.23 7.26
N MET A 71 -6.85 0.25 6.15
CA MET A 71 -7.42 1.50 5.62
C MET A 71 -8.53 2.04 6.54
N VAL A 72 -9.41 1.17 7.04
CA VAL A 72 -10.48 1.53 7.98
C VAL A 72 -9.90 2.18 9.25
N GLU A 73 -8.86 1.59 9.82
CA GLU A 73 -8.23 2.08 11.06
C GLU A 73 -7.54 3.43 10.92
N ASN A 74 -7.04 3.76 9.72
CA ASN A 74 -6.29 5.00 9.50
C ASN A 74 -7.16 6.19 9.10
N GLY A 75 -8.47 6.01 9.02
CA GLY A 75 -9.40 6.97 8.44
C GLY A 75 -9.16 7.07 6.93
N LEU A 76 -10.24 6.98 6.15
CA LEU A 76 -10.21 7.43 4.76
C LEU A 76 -9.72 8.89 4.69
#